data_AF-A0A7S0BRM2-F1
#
_entry.id   AF-A0A7S0BRM2-F1
#
_cell.length_a   1.000
_cell.length_b   1.000
_cell.length_c   1.000
_cell.angle_alpha   90.00
_cell.angle_beta   90.00
_cell.angle_gamma   90.00
#
_symmetry.space_group_name_H-M   'P 1'
#
loop_
_entity.id
_entity.type
_entity.pdbx_description
1 polymer ?
#
loop_
_entity_poly.entity_id
_entity_poly.type
_entity_poly.pdbx_seq_one_letter_code
_entity_poly.pdbx_strand_id
1 'polypeptide(L)'
;SCRVYLTPSRMNDDWFWLYAALLPLRHDSNAFVLWNDQMRDHVFRSLTESAFLRWRERHLIEYTISKENKMRLQIPSVYSRDVQKSRADQRLWHFPIREGENENTSTSWLCCAAPLK
;
A
#
# COMPACT_ATOMS: atom_id res chain seq x y z
N SER A 1 -20.13 7.68 -13.55
CA SER A 1 -19.82 7.38 -14.96
C SER A 1 -18.60 6.47 -14.99
N CYS A 2 -18.65 5.38 -15.77
CA CYS A 2 -17.48 4.52 -15.98
C CYS A 2 -16.55 5.20 -16.99
N ARG A 3 -15.27 5.39 -16.64
CA ARG A 3 -14.24 5.95 -17.54
C ARG A 3 -13.25 4.84 -17.86
N VAL A 4 -13.09 4.55 -19.15
CA VAL A 4 -12.18 3.51 -19.65
C VAL A 4 -11.14 4.17 -20.54
N TYR A 5 -9.89 3.77 -20.36
CA TYR A 5 -8.78 4.16 -21.23
C TYR A 5 -8.25 2.91 -21.94
N LEU A 6 -8.11 2.99 -23.26
CA LEU A 6 -7.58 1.91 -24.08
C LEU A 6 -6.10 2.17 -24.34
N THR A 7 -5.24 1.28 -23.85
CA THR A 7 -3.79 1.39 -24.09
C THR A 7 -3.47 1.12 -25.55
N PRO A 8 -2.53 1.87 -26.16
CA PRO A 8 -2.12 1.62 -27.54
C PRO A 8 -1.52 0.22 -27.71
N SER A 9 -1.74 -0.38 -28.87
CA SER A 9 -1.23 -1.72 -29.16
C SER A 9 0.29 -1.79 -29.03
N ARG A 10 0.79 -2.89 -28.45
CA ARG A 10 2.22 -3.18 -28.23
C ARG A 10 2.91 -2.32 -27.16
N MET A 11 2.18 -1.45 -26.45
CA MET A 11 2.70 -0.78 -25.26
C MET A 11 2.40 -1.61 -24.01
N ASN A 12 3.31 -1.58 -23.03
CA ASN A 12 3.04 -2.18 -21.73
C ASN A 12 2.03 -1.32 -20.96
N ASP A 13 0.86 -1.90 -20.67
CA ASP A 13 -0.23 -1.29 -19.91
C ASP A 13 0.13 -1.01 -18.45
N ASP A 14 1.18 -1.64 -17.92
CA ASP A 14 1.66 -1.42 -16.56
C ASP A 14 1.99 0.03 -16.25
N TRP A 15 2.68 0.68 -17.20
CA TRP A 15 3.06 2.08 -17.05
C TRP A 15 1.86 3.00 -17.03
N PHE A 16 0.77 2.64 -17.71
CA PHE A 16 -0.41 3.48 -17.81
C PHE A 16 -1.20 3.47 -16.51
N TRP A 17 -1.50 2.28 -15.97
CA TRP A 17 -2.24 2.20 -14.72
C TRP A 17 -1.40 2.74 -13.56
N LEU A 18 -0.07 2.48 -13.54
CA LEU A 18 0.81 3.00 -12.50
C LEU A 18 0.87 4.52 -12.54
N TYR A 19 1.06 5.10 -13.73
CA TYR A 19 1.08 6.54 -13.90
C TYR A 19 -0.26 7.19 -13.50
N ALA A 20 -1.38 6.60 -13.92
CA ALA A 20 -2.72 7.07 -13.54
C ALA A 20 -2.94 7.04 -12.02
N ALA A 21 -2.37 6.06 -11.32
CA ALA A 21 -2.46 5.95 -9.87
C ALA A 21 -1.54 6.93 -9.12
N LEU A 22 -0.39 7.29 -9.70
CA LEU A 22 0.57 8.23 -9.10
C LEU A 22 0.24 9.70 -9.37
N LEU A 23 -0.44 10.00 -10.48
CA LEU A 23 -0.78 11.37 -10.89
C LEU A 23 -1.53 12.16 -9.79
N PRO A 24 -2.57 11.62 -9.13
CA PRO A 24 -3.29 12.33 -8.08
C PRO A 24 -2.43 12.75 -6.89
N LEU A 25 -1.34 12.03 -6.60
CA LEU A 25 -0.41 12.37 -5.51
C LEU A 25 0.26 13.72 -5.72
N ARG A 26 0.35 14.21 -6.96
CA ARG A 26 0.86 15.56 -7.27
C ARG A 26 -0.09 16.67 -6.82
N HIS A 27 -1.34 16.34 -6.54
CA HIS A 27 -2.41 17.25 -6.16
C HIS A 27 -2.95 16.97 -4.75
N ASP A 28 -2.12 16.36 -3.89
CA ASP A 28 -2.48 15.94 -2.53
C ASP A 28 -3.78 15.09 -2.48
N SER A 29 -4.02 14.32 -3.55
CA SER A 29 -5.15 13.42 -3.68
C SER A 29 -4.65 11.97 -3.75
N ASN A 30 -5.45 11.04 -3.24
CA ASN A 30 -5.11 9.62 -3.25
C ASN A 30 -5.99 8.87 -4.26
N ALA A 31 -5.40 7.86 -4.89
CA ALA A 31 -6.11 6.90 -5.73
C ALA A 31 -5.79 5.48 -5.28
N PHE A 32 -6.80 4.62 -5.27
CA PHE A 32 -6.62 3.19 -5.04
C PHE A 32 -6.50 2.44 -6.37
N VAL A 33 -5.66 1.42 -6.38
CA VAL A 33 -5.48 0.49 -7.49
C VAL A 33 -6.10 -0.83 -7.10
N LEU A 34 -7.17 -1.24 -7.77
CA LEU A 34 -7.79 -2.55 -7.57
C LEU A 34 -7.08 -3.58 -8.45
N TRP A 35 -6.27 -4.46 -7.87
CA TRP A 35 -5.39 -5.32 -8.66
C TRP A 35 -4.85 -6.50 -7.83
N ASN A 36 -4.75 -7.68 -8.45
CA ASN A 36 -4.36 -8.95 -7.81
C ASN A 36 -3.01 -9.50 -8.26
N ASP A 37 -2.37 -8.96 -9.30
CA ASP A 37 -1.00 -9.37 -9.62
C ASP A 37 -0.03 -8.75 -8.61
N GLN A 38 0.92 -9.56 -8.15
CA GLN A 38 1.91 -9.21 -7.14
C GLN A 38 3.01 -8.28 -7.69
N MET A 39 2.87 -7.80 -8.94
CA MET A 39 3.80 -6.91 -9.65
C MET A 39 5.23 -7.44 -9.62
N ARG A 40 5.39 -8.74 -9.90
CA ARG A 40 6.65 -9.47 -9.73
C ARG A 40 7.63 -9.33 -10.90
N ASP A 41 7.25 -8.60 -11.93
CA ASP A 41 8.04 -8.46 -13.15
C ASP A 41 9.32 -7.66 -12.90
N HIS A 42 10.35 -7.98 -13.69
CA HIS A 42 11.70 -7.39 -13.61
C HIS A 42 11.71 -5.85 -13.67
N VAL A 43 10.65 -5.24 -14.23
CA VAL A 43 10.45 -3.80 -14.36
C VAL A 43 10.25 -3.11 -13.00
N PHE A 44 9.55 -3.74 -12.05
CA PHE A 44 9.26 -3.14 -10.74
C PHE A 44 10.44 -3.23 -9.77
N ARG A 45 11.39 -4.15 -10.00
CA ARG A 45 12.63 -4.25 -9.21
C ARG A 45 13.54 -3.04 -9.38
N SER A 46 13.38 -2.28 -10.47
CA SER A 46 14.14 -1.06 -10.75
C SER A 46 13.62 0.17 -10.01
N LEU A 47 12.38 0.15 -9.51
CA LEU A 47 11.86 1.20 -8.64
C LEU A 47 12.52 1.07 -7.27
N THR A 48 12.96 2.17 -6.66
CA THR A 48 13.51 2.18 -5.30
C THR A 48 12.60 1.39 -4.37
N GLU A 49 13.03 0.18 -4.03
CA GLU A 49 12.17 -0.90 -3.52
C GLU A 49 11.35 -0.41 -2.32
N SER A 50 11.97 0.35 -1.41
CA SER A 50 11.28 0.83 -0.21
C SER A 50 10.16 1.85 -0.45
N ALA A 51 10.31 2.78 -1.40
CA ALA A 51 9.31 3.82 -1.64
C ALA A 51 8.10 3.27 -2.39
N PHE A 52 8.35 2.43 -3.39
CA PHE A 52 7.30 1.76 -4.14
C PHE A 52 6.53 0.76 -3.29
N LEU A 53 7.21 -0.05 -2.46
CA LEU A 53 6.55 -0.99 -1.56
C LEU A 53 5.64 -0.27 -0.55
N ARG A 54 6.12 0.84 0.06
CA ARG A 54 5.29 1.67 0.95
C ARG A 54 4.09 2.27 0.22
N TRP A 55 4.26 2.71 -1.02
CA TRP A 55 3.15 3.19 -1.83
C TRP A 55 2.15 2.06 -2.11
N ARG A 56 2.63 0.90 -2.56
CA ARG A 56 1.80 -0.28 -2.85
C ARG A 56 0.96 -0.69 -1.65
N GLU A 57 1.56 -0.82 -0.47
CA GLU A 57 0.87 -1.18 0.78
C GLU A 57 -0.29 -0.23 1.13
N ARG A 58 -0.22 1.04 0.71
CA ARG A 58 -1.26 2.04 1.01
C ARG A 58 -2.31 2.22 -0.08
N HIS A 59 -2.04 1.80 -1.31
CA HIS A 59 -2.88 2.13 -2.46
C HIS A 59 -3.41 0.89 -3.19
N LEU A 60 -2.79 -0.29 -3.04
CA LEU A 60 -3.22 -1.52 -3.68
C LEU A 60 -4.38 -2.16 -2.89
N ILE A 61 -5.52 -2.34 -3.55
CA ILE A 61 -6.65 -3.12 -3.05
C ILE A 61 -6.62 -4.46 -3.78
N GLU A 62 -6.39 -5.53 -3.03
CA GLU A 62 -6.56 -6.89 -3.53
C GLU A 62 -8.03 -7.30 -3.43
N TYR A 63 -8.49 -8.20 -4.29
CA TYR A 63 -9.86 -8.68 -4.27
C TYR A 63 -9.95 -10.20 -4.39
N THR A 64 -10.95 -10.77 -3.73
CA THR A 64 -11.28 -12.19 -3.85
C THR A 64 -12.71 -12.33 -4.33
N ILE A 65 -12.95 -13.27 -5.24
CA ILE A 65 -14.29 -13.61 -5.72
C ILE A 65 -14.62 -15.01 -5.18
N SER A 66 -15.67 -15.12 -4.37
CA SER A 66 -16.10 -16.40 -3.84
C SER A 66 -16.85 -17.23 -4.88
N LYS A 67 -17.08 -18.51 -4.58
CA LYS A 67 -17.87 -19.41 -5.43
C LYS A 67 -19.32 -18.93 -5.62
N GLU A 68 -19.85 -18.14 -4.68
CA GLU A 68 -21.17 -17.52 -4.76
C GLU A 68 -21.17 -16.16 -5.50
N ASN A 69 -20.13 -15.86 -6.29
CA ASN A 69 -19.94 -14.58 -7.00
C ASN A 69 -19.94 -13.35 -6.08
N LYS A 70 -19.56 -13.50 -4.81
CA LYS A 70 -19.38 -12.37 -3.90
C LYS A 70 -17.94 -11.88 -3.96
N MET A 71 -17.78 -10.61 -4.32
CA MET A 71 -16.49 -9.93 -4.30
C MET A 71 -16.21 -9.38 -2.90
N ARG A 72 -15.02 -9.66 -2.38
CA ARG A 72 -14.48 -9.00 -1.18
C ARG A 72 -13.23 -8.23 -1.54
N LEU A 73 -13.15 -7.00 -1.06
CA LEU A 73 -12.00 -6.11 -1.23
C LEU A 73 -11.17 -6.12 0.06
N GLN A 74 -9.88 -6.36 -0.06
CA GLN A 74 -8.90 -6.17 1.01
C GLN A 74 -8.41 -4.73 0.94
N ILE A 75 -8.99 -3.88 1.78
CA ILE A 75 -8.66 -2.46 1.84
C ILE A 75 -7.31 -2.28 2.57
N PRO A 76 -6.39 -1.46 2.05
CA PRO A 76 -5.17 -1.05 2.73
C PRO A 76 -5.37 -0.61 4.17
N SER A 77 -4.37 -0.87 5.01
CA SER A 77 -4.34 -0.36 6.38
C SER A 77 -4.32 1.17 6.41
N VAL A 78 -5.09 1.76 7.32
CA VAL A 78 -5.11 3.21 7.56
C VAL A 78 -3.83 3.74 8.24
N TYR A 79 -2.96 2.84 8.71
CA TYR A 79 -1.66 3.15 9.29
C TYR A 79 -0.56 2.34 8.61
N SER A 80 0.66 2.88 8.52
CA SER A 80 1.81 2.08 8.07
C SER A 80 2.47 1.34 9.21
N ARG A 81 3.02 0.17 8.90
CA ARG A 81 3.82 -0.63 9.83
C ARG A 81 5.28 -0.18 9.82
N ASP A 82 5.48 1.13 9.97
CA ASP A 82 6.79 1.77 10.10
C ASP A 82 6.99 2.29 11.55
N VAL A 83 8.22 2.67 11.88
CA VAL A 83 8.49 3.42 13.11
C VAL A 83 7.77 4.76 13.05
N GLN A 84 6.97 5.07 14.08
CA GLN A 84 6.15 6.28 14.11
C GLN A 84 6.35 7.06 15.39
N LYS A 85 6.54 8.38 15.24
CA LYS A 85 6.50 9.32 16.35
C LYS A 85 5.08 9.88 16.49
N SER A 86 4.53 9.85 17.71
CA SER A 86 3.17 10.35 17.95
C SER A 86 3.08 11.85 17.71
N ARG A 87 2.00 12.27 17.05
CA ARG A 87 1.67 13.69 16.89
C ARG A 87 1.12 14.31 18.18
N ALA A 88 0.38 13.52 18.97
CA ALA A 88 -0.28 13.98 20.19
C ALA A 88 0.71 14.16 21.36
N ASP A 89 1.71 13.29 21.48
CA ASP A 89 2.79 13.43 22.46
C ASP A 89 4.13 13.12 21.78
N GLN A 90 4.95 14.16 21.59
CA GLN A 90 6.25 14.05 20.93
C GLN A 90 7.27 13.18 21.67
N ARG A 91 6.97 12.72 22.89
CA ARG A 91 7.78 11.76 23.63
C ARG A 91 7.46 10.31 23.29
N LEU A 92 6.29 10.07 22.69
CA LEU A 92 5.80 8.73 22.36
C LEU A 92 6.31 8.29 20.99
N TRP A 93 6.97 7.14 21.00
CA TRP A 93 7.44 6.42 19.82
C TRP A 93 6.80 5.04 19.75
N HIS A 94 6.46 4.63 18.54
CA HIS A 94 5.87 3.32 18.24
C HIS A 94 6.80 2.58 17.28
N PHE A 95 7.21 1.37 17.67
CA PHE A 95 8.06 0.51 16.87
C PHE A 95 7.31 -0.80 16.56
N PRO A 96 7.04 -1.10 15.28
CA PRO A 96 6.39 -2.35 14.90
C PRO A 96 7.38 -3.51 15.06
N ILE A 97 6.91 -4.61 15.65
CA ILE A 97 7.69 -5.84 15.76
C ILE A 97 7.42 -6.68 14.52
N ARG A 98 8.47 -7.03 13.78
CA ARG A 98 8.38 -7.99 12.67
C ARG A 98 8.32 -9.40 13.25
N GLU A 99 7.13 -9.94 13.37
CA GLU A 99 6.94 -11.38 13.57
C GLU A 99 7.10 -12.09 12.20
N GLY A 100 7.62 -13.32 12.19
CA GLY A 100 7.90 -14.07 10.96
C GLY A 100 6.67 -14.24 10.04
N GLU A 101 6.91 -14.67 8.79
CA GLU A 101 6.03 -14.69 7.58
C GLU A 101 4.63 -15.34 7.67
N ASN A 102 4.01 -15.42 8.84
CA ASN A 102 2.61 -15.77 8.97
C ASN A 102 1.77 -14.49 8.85
N GLU A 103 1.33 -14.18 7.63
CA GLU A 103 0.53 -13.00 7.24
C GLU A 103 -0.81 -12.83 7.99
N ASN A 104 -1.16 -13.76 8.89
CA ASN A 104 -2.39 -13.78 9.67
C ASN A 104 -2.21 -13.39 11.16
N THR A 105 -1.01 -13.07 11.64
CA THR A 105 -0.82 -12.67 13.06
C THR A 105 -0.98 -11.17 13.27
N SER A 106 -1.63 -10.81 14.38
CA SER A 106 -1.73 -9.43 14.85
C SER A 106 -0.32 -8.82 15.01
N THR A 107 -0.07 -7.66 14.40
CA THR A 107 1.23 -6.98 14.56
C THR A 107 1.37 -6.47 16.00
N SER A 108 2.36 -7.00 16.71
CA SER A 108 2.78 -6.48 18.02
C SER A 108 3.55 -5.17 17.86
N TRP A 109 3.36 -4.21 18.78
CA TRP A 109 4.03 -2.90 18.77
C TRP A 109 4.70 -2.64 20.12
N LEU A 110 5.92 -2.11 20.07
CA LEU A 110 6.60 -1.55 21.23
C LEU A 110 6.33 -0.05 21.30
N CYS A 111 5.76 0.41 22.41
CA CYS A 111 5.49 1.82 22.68
C CYS A 111 6.48 2.35 23.72
N CYS A 112 7.22 3.40 23.37
CA CYS A 112 8.22 4.01 24.26
C CYS A 112 7.85 5.47 24.53
N ALA A 113 7.83 5.87 25.81
CA ALA A 113 7.68 7.26 26.23
C ALA A 113 8.99 7.77 26.81
N ALA A 114 9.53 8.87 26.28
CA ALA A 114 10.63 9.56 26.96
C ALA A 114 10.16 10.06 28.35
N PRO A 115 10.99 9.99 29.41
CA PRO A 115 10.61 10.45 30.74
C PRO A 115 10.11 11.91 30.72
N LEU A 116 9.16 12.23 31.60
CA LEU A 116 8.86 13.65 31.89
C LEU A 116 10.09 14.24 32.58
N LYS A 117 10.54 15.40 32.11
CA LYS A 117 11.52 16.22 32.83
C LYS A 117 10.87 16.83 34.07
#